data_AF-A0A510JTK3-F1
#
_entry.id   AF-A0A510JTK3-F1
#
_cell.length_a   1.000
_cell.length_b   1.000
_cell.length_c   1.000
_cell.angle_alpha   90.00
_cell.angle_beta   90.00
_cell.angle_gamma   90.00
#
_symmetry.space_group_name_H-M   'P 1'
#
loop_
_entity.id
_entity.type
_entity.pdbx_description
1 polymer ?
#
loop_
_entity_poly.entity_id
_entity_poly.type
_entity_poly.pdbx_seq_one_letter_code
_entity_poly.pdbx_strand_id
1 'polypeptide(L)'
;MYIVESLRKYEYDRMALIKELGNNGKKWNVSFVEYNVKDTISKGDIVKVELFIQYVRKDLKIDMNSELSATQPLPNSPHIEAVVKVVKQINSDSLLVKSSILDSEILIEFENEVIYKKNDVVFLEGELSFKFLQ
;
A
#
# COMPACT_ATOMS: atom_id res chain seq x y z
N MET A 1 2.88 12.49 5.65
CA MET A 1 1.80 13.42 5.21
C MET A 1 1.81 13.45 3.70
N TYR A 2 0.63 13.57 3.09
CA TYR A 2 0.49 13.52 1.64
C TYR A 2 -0.43 14.64 1.17
N ILE A 3 -0.23 15.14 -0.04
CA ILE A 3 -1.18 16.00 -0.74
C ILE A 3 -1.98 15.17 -1.75
N VAL A 4 -3.28 15.38 -1.78
CA VAL A 4 -4.18 14.77 -2.77
C VAL A 4 -4.06 15.54 -4.08
N GLU A 5 -3.44 14.95 -5.11
CA GLU A 5 -3.28 15.60 -6.41
C GLU A 5 -4.50 15.40 -7.33
N SER A 6 -5.16 14.24 -7.23
CA SER A 6 -6.41 13.98 -7.94
C SER A 6 -7.23 12.91 -7.24
N LEU A 7 -8.54 12.94 -7.48
CA LEU A 7 -9.51 11.94 -7.01
C LEU A 7 -10.21 11.34 -8.22
N ARG A 8 -10.49 10.04 -8.14
CA ARG A 8 -11.26 9.30 -9.13
C ARG A 8 -12.27 8.42 -8.42
N LYS A 9 -13.45 8.31 -9.03
CA LYS A 9 -14.53 7.46 -8.54
C LYS A 9 -14.87 6.46 -9.64
N TYR A 10 -14.70 5.18 -9.33
CA TYR A 10 -15.12 4.06 -10.16
C TYR A 10 -16.19 3.29 -9.40
N GLU A 11 -17.46 3.54 -9.72
CA GLU A 11 -18.61 2.97 -9.01
C GLU A 11 -18.54 3.18 -7.47
N TYR A 12 -18.10 2.15 -6.74
CA TYR A 12 -17.92 2.12 -5.29
C TYR A 12 -16.48 2.39 -4.84
N ASP A 13 -15.50 2.19 -5.72
CA ASP A 13 -14.09 2.39 -5.43
C ASP A 13 -13.71 3.85 -5.58
N ARG A 14 -13.10 4.40 -4.54
CA ARG A 14 -12.47 5.71 -4.59
C ARG A 14 -10.97 5.56 -4.61
N MET A 15 -10.37 6.18 -5.62
CA MET A 15 -8.94 6.19 -5.84
C MET A 15 -8.44 7.62 -5.74
N ALA A 16 -7.26 7.78 -5.14
CA ALA A 16 -6.56 9.05 -5.10
C ALA A 16 -5.17 8.90 -5.71
N LEU A 17 -4.72 9.93 -6.43
CA LEU A 17 -3.30 10.15 -6.62
C LEU A 17 -2.82 10.99 -5.45
N ILE A 18 -1.95 10.44 -4.63
CA ILE A 18 -1.32 11.14 -3.52
C ILE A 18 0.15 11.37 -3.81
N LYS A 19 0.67 12.50 -3.34
CA LYS A 19 2.10 12.82 -3.37
C LYS A 19 2.61 13.04 -1.97
N GLU A 20 3.71 12.39 -1.62
CA GLU A 20 4.35 12.59 -0.32
C GLU A 20 4.88 14.02 -0.18
N LEU A 21 4.63 14.66 0.98
CA LEU A 21 5.11 16.00 1.30
C LEU A 21 6.53 16.02 1.89
N GLY A 22 7.25 14.89 1.79
CA GLY A 22 8.65 14.66 2.15
C GLY A 22 9.22 13.56 1.23
N ASN A 23 10.47 13.14 1.43
CA ASN A 23 11.09 12.02 0.69
C ASN A 23 10.88 12.03 -0.83
N ASN A 24 11.59 12.92 -1.53
CA ASN A 24 11.66 12.99 -3.00
C ASN A 24 10.32 13.22 -3.72
N GLY A 25 9.19 13.41 -3.01
CA GLY A 25 7.90 13.69 -3.61
C GLY A 25 7.32 12.52 -4.40
N LYS A 26 7.56 11.29 -3.96
CA LYS A 26 7.04 10.07 -4.59
C LYS A 26 5.51 10.12 -4.66
N LYS A 27 4.96 9.57 -5.75
CA LYS A 27 3.52 9.56 -6.03
C LYS A 27 3.00 8.14 -6.05
N TRP A 28 1.78 7.97 -5.56
CA TRP A 28 1.10 6.69 -5.53
C TRP A 28 -0.37 6.87 -5.85
N ASN A 29 -0.89 5.98 -6.69
CA ASN A 29 -2.33 5.75 -6.79
C ASN A 29 -2.73 4.82 -5.66
N VAL A 30 -3.80 5.17 -4.96
CA VAL A 30 -4.20 4.46 -3.74
C VAL A 30 -5.71 4.33 -3.67
N SER A 31 -6.22 3.20 -3.19
CA SER A 31 -7.65 3.00 -2.90
C SER A 31 -7.97 3.30 -1.43
N PHE A 32 -9.24 3.60 -1.17
CA PHE A 32 -9.76 3.83 0.18
C PHE A 32 -11.27 3.55 0.26
N VAL A 33 -11.75 3.03 1.40
CA VAL A 33 -13.16 2.61 1.59
C VAL A 33 -14.07 3.78 2.01
N GLU A 34 -15.29 3.81 1.45
CA GLU A 34 -16.21 4.95 1.44
C GLU A 34 -16.79 5.36 2.82
N TYR A 35 -16.88 4.45 3.80
CA TYR A 35 -17.57 4.72 5.08
C TYR A 35 -16.90 5.74 6.02
N ASN A 36 -15.69 6.21 5.69
CA ASN A 36 -15.02 7.32 6.40
C ASN A 36 -14.97 8.63 5.58
N VAL A 37 -15.41 8.64 4.31
CA VAL A 37 -14.83 9.57 3.32
C VAL A 37 -15.81 10.17 2.33
N LYS A 38 -17.13 10.01 2.51
CA LYS A 38 -18.09 10.60 1.55
C LYS A 38 -17.94 12.12 1.41
N ASP A 39 -17.37 12.80 2.42
CA ASP A 39 -17.26 14.27 2.49
C ASP A 39 -15.88 14.84 2.90
N THR A 40 -14.81 14.04 3.01
CA THR A 40 -13.63 14.47 3.82
C THR A 40 -12.38 14.91 3.07
N ILE A 41 -12.22 14.57 1.78
CA ILE A 41 -11.02 14.97 1.01
C ILE A 41 -11.34 15.51 -0.38
N SER A 42 -10.62 16.56 -0.75
CA SER A 42 -10.62 17.25 -2.03
C SER A 42 -9.21 17.29 -2.61
N LYS A 43 -9.13 17.56 -3.92
CA LYS A 43 -7.84 17.89 -4.55
C LYS A 43 -7.21 19.10 -3.84
N GLY A 44 -5.95 18.97 -3.46
CA GLY A 44 -5.19 20.00 -2.74
C GLY A 44 -5.11 19.76 -1.23
N ASP A 45 -5.94 18.86 -0.69
CA ASP A 45 -5.95 18.59 0.75
C ASP A 45 -4.66 17.90 1.18
N ILE A 46 -4.18 18.29 2.36
CA ILE A 46 -3.07 17.64 3.04
C ILE A 46 -3.65 16.64 4.04
N VAL A 47 -3.30 15.37 3.84
CA VAL A 47 -3.84 14.27 4.63
C VAL A 47 -2.74 13.56 5.40
N LYS A 48 -3.06 13.18 6.64
CA LYS A 48 -2.26 12.29 7.45
C LYS A 48 -2.89 10.90 7.36
N VAL A 49 -2.20 10.01 6.64
CA VAL A 49 -2.71 8.67 6.35
C VAL A 49 -1.63 7.63 6.64
N GLU A 50 -2.09 6.40 6.84
CA GLU A 50 -1.26 5.20 6.89
C GLU A 50 -1.46 4.42 5.59
N LEU A 51 -0.35 4.07 4.93
CA LEU A 51 -0.36 3.23 3.72
C LEU A 51 -0.26 1.76 4.12
N PHE A 52 -1.03 0.93 3.44
CA PHE A 52 -1.03 -0.52 3.61
C PHE A 52 -1.34 -1.21 2.28
N ILE A 53 -1.04 -2.50 2.19
CA ILE A 53 -1.37 -3.32 1.01
C ILE A 53 -2.47 -4.30 1.40
N GLN A 54 -3.51 -4.39 0.59
CA GLN A 54 -4.61 -5.34 0.76
C GLN A 54 -4.96 -5.99 -0.58
N TYR A 55 -5.96 -6.88 -0.58
CA TYR A 55 -6.41 -7.61 -1.77
C TYR A 55 -5.23 -8.29 -2.51
N VAL A 56 -4.34 -8.92 -1.75
CA VAL A 56 -3.17 -9.63 -2.31
C VAL A 56 -3.66 -10.82 -3.12
N ARG A 57 -3.39 -10.81 -4.43
CA ARG A 57 -3.83 -11.84 -5.39
C ARG A 57 -2.77 -12.88 -5.70
N LYS A 58 -1.51 -12.51 -5.50
CA LYS A 58 -0.36 -13.37 -5.75
C LYS A 58 0.74 -12.98 -4.79
N ASP A 59 1.36 -14.00 -4.22
CA ASP A 59 2.52 -13.87 -3.36
C ASP A 59 3.46 -15.05 -3.59
N LEU A 60 4.75 -14.77 -3.46
CA LEU A 60 5.80 -15.77 -3.66
C LEU A 60 7.01 -15.42 -2.81
N LYS A 61 7.47 -16.37 -2.00
CA LYS A 61 8.80 -16.28 -1.39
C LYS A 61 9.88 -16.34 -2.48
N ILE A 62 10.76 -15.35 -2.50
CA ILE A 62 11.87 -15.26 -3.46
C ILE A 62 13.24 -15.26 -2.76
N ASP A 63 14.33 -15.06 -3.52
CA ASP A 63 15.69 -15.02 -2.98
C ASP A 63 15.83 -13.93 -1.91
N MET A 64 16.43 -14.28 -0.78
CA MET A 64 16.57 -13.40 0.38
C MET A 64 17.44 -12.14 0.14
N ASN A 65 18.23 -12.15 -0.94
CA ASN A 65 19.09 -11.03 -1.35
C ASN A 65 18.44 -10.16 -2.42
N SER A 66 17.21 -10.48 -2.86
CA SER A 66 16.47 -9.65 -3.82
C SER A 66 16.26 -8.24 -3.27
N GLU A 67 16.43 -7.24 -4.13
CA GLU A 67 16.26 -5.83 -3.77
C GLU A 67 14.78 -5.48 -3.51
N LEU A 68 14.54 -4.68 -2.48
CA LEU A 68 13.19 -4.18 -2.20
C LEU A 68 12.78 -3.20 -3.29
N SER A 69 11.61 -3.44 -3.88
CA SER A 69 11.11 -2.66 -5.00
C SER A 69 9.59 -2.56 -4.93
N ALA A 70 9.02 -1.55 -5.58
CA ALA A 70 7.59 -1.33 -5.64
C ALA A 70 7.24 -0.49 -6.86
N THR A 71 6.29 -0.98 -7.67
CA THR A 71 5.86 -0.34 -8.92
C THR A 71 4.35 -0.43 -9.07
N GLN A 72 3.76 0.55 -9.77
CA GLN A 72 2.37 0.49 -10.23
C GLN A 72 2.39 0.37 -11.76
N PRO A 73 2.39 -0.85 -12.32
CA PRO A 73 2.52 -1.05 -13.76
C PRO A 73 1.27 -0.59 -14.52
N LEU A 74 0.13 -0.49 -13.83
CA LEU A 74 -1.15 -0.08 -14.41
C LEU A 74 -1.39 1.43 -14.20
N PRO A 75 -1.67 2.19 -15.27
CA PRO A 75 -1.88 3.62 -15.15
C PRO A 75 -3.13 3.93 -14.33
N ASN A 76 -2.99 4.81 -13.34
CA ASN A 76 -4.09 5.28 -12.49
C ASN A 76 -4.80 4.20 -11.68
N SER A 77 -4.11 3.10 -11.39
CA SER A 77 -4.64 1.98 -10.61
C SER A 77 -3.89 1.87 -9.28
N PRO A 78 -4.57 1.53 -8.17
CA PRO A 78 -3.92 1.23 -6.90
C PRO A 78 -3.11 -0.07 -6.94
N HIS A 79 -3.27 -0.87 -8.00
CA HIS A 79 -2.52 -2.10 -8.19
C HIS A 79 -1.02 -1.87 -8.03
N ILE A 80 -0.40 -2.70 -7.20
CA ILE A 80 1.01 -2.63 -6.87
C ILE A 80 1.66 -4.00 -6.97
N GLU A 81 2.84 -4.02 -7.58
CA GLU A 81 3.79 -5.12 -7.52
C GLU A 81 4.91 -4.71 -6.57
N ALA A 82 5.22 -5.53 -5.57
CA ALA A 82 6.23 -5.19 -4.56
C ALA A 82 7.10 -6.38 -4.18
N VAL A 83 8.38 -6.10 -3.97
CA VAL A 83 9.32 -6.98 -3.27
C VAL A 83 9.54 -6.39 -1.88
N VAL A 84 9.13 -7.16 -0.86
CA VAL A 84 9.13 -6.73 0.55
C VAL A 84 9.91 -7.70 1.42
N LYS A 85 10.39 -7.24 2.57
CA LYS A 85 11.05 -8.09 3.57
C LYS A 85 10.23 -8.18 4.84
N VAL A 86 9.92 -9.40 5.25
CA VAL A 86 9.10 -9.67 6.42
C VAL A 86 9.83 -9.27 7.70
N VAL A 87 9.20 -8.39 8.48
CA VAL A 87 9.65 -8.04 9.83
C VAL A 87 9.03 -9.00 10.83
N LYS A 88 7.71 -9.19 10.73
CA LYS A 88 6.93 -10.00 11.66
C LYS A 88 5.63 -10.48 11.01
N GLN A 89 5.26 -11.72 11.29
CA GLN A 89 3.89 -12.21 11.08
C GLN A 89 3.02 -11.77 12.26
N ILE A 90 1.97 -11.01 11.99
CA ILE A 90 1.10 -10.43 13.02
C ILE A 90 0.03 -11.45 13.45
N ASN A 91 -0.59 -12.12 12.49
CA ASN A 91 -1.58 -13.18 12.65
C ASN A 91 -1.54 -14.09 11.39
N SER A 92 -2.56 -14.92 11.16
CA SER A 92 -2.59 -15.84 10.01
C SER A 92 -2.74 -15.14 8.66
N ASP A 93 -3.28 -13.92 8.62
CA ASP A 93 -3.64 -13.20 7.39
C ASP A 93 -2.95 -11.83 7.24
N SER A 94 -1.96 -11.50 8.08
CA SER A 94 -1.26 -10.22 7.97
C SER A 94 0.21 -10.24 8.37
N LEU A 95 0.98 -9.41 7.65
CA LEU A 95 2.42 -9.25 7.82
C LEU A 95 2.77 -7.78 8.03
N LEU A 96 3.77 -7.55 8.87
CA LEU A 96 4.47 -6.27 8.95
C LEU A 96 5.79 -6.40 8.19
N VAL A 97 6.05 -5.50 7.26
CA VAL A 97 7.18 -5.61 6.32
C VAL A 97 7.96 -4.32 6.14
N LYS A 98 9.22 -4.45 5.71
CA LYS A 98 10.00 -3.36 5.10
C LYS A 98 9.77 -3.37 3.60
N SER A 99 9.67 -2.18 3.00
CA SER A 99 9.44 -2.01 1.56
C SER A 99 10.25 -0.82 1.03
N SER A 100 10.19 -0.59 -0.29
CA SER A 100 10.70 0.63 -0.93
C SER A 100 9.60 1.71 -1.12
N ILE A 101 8.41 1.49 -0.56
CA ILE A 101 7.27 2.41 -0.67
C ILE A 101 7.40 3.54 0.35
N LEU A 102 7.79 3.20 1.59
CA LEU A 102 8.09 4.11 2.70
C LEU A 102 9.24 3.54 3.54
N ASP A 103 9.94 4.43 4.24
CA ASP A 103 11.04 4.08 5.16
C ASP A 103 10.53 3.35 6.42
N SER A 104 9.27 3.59 6.80
CA SER A 104 8.62 2.87 7.89
C SER A 104 8.07 1.51 7.42
N GLU A 105 7.69 0.68 8.39
CA GLU A 105 7.09 -0.61 8.11
C GLU A 105 5.66 -0.46 7.56
N ILE A 106 5.26 -1.39 6.70
CA ILE A 106 3.94 -1.44 6.07
C ILE A 106 3.21 -2.70 6.53
N LEU A 107 1.91 -2.55 6.80
CA LEU A 107 1.00 -3.68 6.97
C LEU A 107 0.58 -4.23 5.60
N ILE A 108 0.60 -5.56 5.47
CA ILE A 108 0.00 -6.29 4.36
C ILE A 108 -1.10 -7.18 4.92
N GLU A 109 -2.30 -7.09 4.34
CA GLU A 109 -3.46 -7.92 4.66
C GLU A 109 -3.77 -8.86 3.48
N PHE A 110 -3.88 -10.15 3.78
CA PHE A 110 -4.14 -11.23 2.82
C PHE A 110 -5.59 -11.70 2.97
N GLU A 111 -6.17 -12.19 1.87
CA GLU A 111 -7.52 -12.81 1.91
C GLU A 111 -7.49 -14.25 2.42
N ASN A 112 -6.32 -14.88 2.41
CA ASN A 112 -6.11 -16.27 2.80
C ASN A 112 -4.99 -16.36 3.84
N GLU A 113 -4.98 -17.46 4.59
CA GLU A 113 -3.90 -17.72 5.54
C GLU A 113 -2.56 -17.86 4.81
N VAL A 114 -1.54 -17.18 5.35
CA VAL A 114 -0.16 -17.23 4.86
C VAL A 114 0.79 -17.55 6.00
N ILE A 115 1.93 -18.16 5.67
CA ILE A 115 2.95 -18.51 6.66
C ILE A 115 4.30 -18.02 6.16
N TYR A 116 4.78 -16.93 6.76
CA TYR A 116 6.06 -16.32 6.43
C TYR A 116 6.88 -16.05 7.69
N LYS A 117 8.21 -16.21 7.57
CA LYS A 117 9.14 -16.01 8.68
C LYS A 117 9.80 -14.65 8.60
N LYS A 118 10.22 -14.13 9.75
CA LYS A 118 11.07 -12.95 9.82
C LYS A 118 12.28 -13.10 8.87
N ASN A 119 12.56 -12.05 8.11
CA ASN A 119 13.58 -11.95 7.06
C ASN A 119 13.28 -12.66 5.74
N ASP A 120 12.14 -13.36 5.60
CA ASP A 120 11.71 -13.80 4.27
C ASP A 120 11.54 -12.59 3.34
N VAL A 121 11.92 -12.76 2.08
CA VAL A 121 11.68 -11.78 1.02
C VAL A 121 10.56 -12.32 0.14
N VAL A 122 9.55 -11.49 -0.06
CA VAL A 122 8.30 -11.88 -0.69
C VAL A 122 8.02 -10.93 -1.84
N PHE A 123 7.82 -11.48 -3.03
CA PHE A 123 7.16 -10.78 -4.12
C PHE A 123 5.65 -10.88 -3.92
N LEU A 124 4.92 -9.79 -4.14
CA LEU A 124 3.47 -9.79 -4.10
C LEU A 124 2.85 -8.85 -5.14
N GLU A 125 1.60 -9.17 -5.49
CA GLU A 125 0.69 -8.36 -6.29
C GLU A 125 -0.56 -8.09 -5.47
N GLY A 126 -0.91 -6.82 -5.27
CA GLY A 126 -2.08 -6.41 -4.47
C GLY A 126 -2.54 -5.00 -4.79
N GLU A 127 -3.21 -4.36 -3.85
CA GLU A 127 -3.65 -2.97 -3.94
C GLU A 127 -3.05 -2.13 -2.83
N LEU A 128 -2.36 -1.06 -3.21
CA LEU A 128 -1.92 -0.04 -2.26
C LEU A 128 -3.12 0.81 -1.85
N SER A 129 -3.36 0.83 -0.54
CA SER A 129 -4.51 1.50 0.06
C SER A 129 -4.07 2.45 1.16
N PHE A 130 -4.97 3.35 1.56
CA PHE A 130 -4.74 4.18 2.73
C PHE A 130 -5.94 4.27 3.65
N LYS A 131 -5.66 4.51 4.93
CA LYS A 131 -6.64 4.88 5.94
C LYS A 131 -6.21 6.16 6.65
N PHE A 132 -7.18 6.97 7.07
CA PHE A 132 -6.90 8.17 7.85
C PHE A 132 -6.40 7.80 9.24
N LEU A 133 -5.38 8.52 9.69
CA LEU A 133 -4.97 8.49 11.09
C LEU A 133 -5.85 9.52 11.82
N GLN A 134 -6.69 9.04 12.74
CA GLN A 134 -7.47 9.88 13.67
C GLN A 134 -6.55 10.66 14.62
#